data_AF-A0A5P9PLZ4-F1
#
_entry.id   AF-A0A5P9PLZ4-F1
#
_cell.length_a   1.000
_cell.length_b   1.000
_cell.length_c   1.000
_cell.angle_alpha   90.00
_cell.angle_beta   90.00
_cell.angle_gamma   90.00
#
_symmetry.space_group_name_H-M   'P 1'
#
loop_
_entity.id
_entity.type
_entity.pdbx_description
1 polymer ?
#
loop_
_entity_poly.entity_id
_entity_poly.type
_entity_poly.pdbx_seq_one_letter_code
_entity_poly.pdbx_strand_id
1 'polypeptide(L)'
;MRKRPNPVLWLWYALGGRLPDRHREWVLHDVTAKTWILRHGARSTVLILPLVSVWLLLPGPLGLRLSLVLMAALVGYFYSFAYVEESGEHRLAKHGYPRGTGRRLRAEAKEAAEAEVTQRYLARYRE
;
A
#
# COMPACT_ATOMS: atom_id res chain seq x y z
N MET A 1 8.20 2.11 20.63
CA MET A 1 7.50 3.38 20.30
C MET A 1 7.61 3.59 18.80
N ARG A 2 6.49 3.59 18.07
CA ARG A 2 6.48 3.76 16.60
C ARG A 2 6.96 5.16 16.21
N LYS A 3 8.26 5.31 15.92
CA LYS A 3 8.79 6.54 15.31
C LYS A 3 8.37 6.60 13.85
N ARG A 4 7.62 7.65 13.48
CA ARG A 4 7.24 7.91 12.09
C ARG A 4 8.46 8.45 11.34
N PRO A 5 8.73 7.99 10.11
CA PRO A 5 9.79 8.56 9.29
C PRO A 5 9.46 10.00 8.90
N ASN A 6 10.50 10.83 8.76
CA ASN A 6 10.39 12.15 8.15
C ASN A 6 9.88 11.98 6.69
N PRO A 7 9.07 12.92 6.15
CA PRO A 7 8.64 12.94 4.75
C PRO A 7 9.72 12.58 3.71
N VAL A 8 10.97 13.03 3.88
CA VAL A 8 12.08 12.69 2.96
C VAL A 8 12.42 11.20 3.00
N LEU A 9 12.50 10.62 4.20
CA LEU A 9 12.70 9.17 4.39
C LEU A 9 11.51 8.36 3.88
N TRP A 10 10.30 8.93 3.96
CA TRP A 10 9.10 8.33 3.40
C TRP A 10 9.11 8.31 1.86
N LEU A 11 9.61 9.37 1.22
CA LEU A 11 9.83 9.40 -0.22
C LEU A 11 10.89 8.38 -0.65
N TRP A 12 12.03 8.34 0.03
CA TRP A 12 13.06 7.31 -0.19
C TRP A 12 12.49 5.90 -0.08
N TYR A 13 11.65 5.67 0.92
CA TYR A 13 10.94 4.41 1.12
C TYR A 13 9.93 4.09 0.02
N ALA A 14 9.21 5.10 -0.47
CA ALA A 14 8.27 4.97 -1.58
C ALA A 14 8.98 4.55 -2.87
N LEU A 15 10.19 5.08 -3.09
CA LEU A 15 11.09 4.71 -4.19
C LEU A 15 11.73 3.32 -4.04
N GLY A 16 11.47 2.59 -2.95
CA GLY A 16 12.00 1.24 -2.71
C GLY A 16 13.25 1.20 -1.81
N GLY A 17 13.66 2.36 -1.29
CA GLY A 17 14.75 2.50 -0.33
C GLY A 17 14.46 1.83 1.01
N ARG A 18 15.52 1.31 1.65
CA ARG A 18 15.46 0.71 3.00
C ARG A 18 15.48 1.82 4.06
N LEU A 19 14.58 1.76 5.06
CA LEU A 19 14.67 2.66 6.23
C LEU A 19 15.74 2.18 7.23
N PRO A 20 16.25 3.09 8.07
CA PRO A 20 16.99 2.70 9.27
C PRO A 20 16.14 1.82 10.19
N ASP A 21 16.76 0.85 10.87
CA ASP A 21 16.08 -0.20 11.64
C ASP A 21 15.20 0.34 12.79
N ARG A 22 15.45 1.58 13.27
CA ARG A 22 14.57 2.28 14.22
C ARG A 22 13.11 2.45 13.75
N HIS A 23 12.84 2.31 12.45
CA HIS A 23 11.48 2.41 11.88
C HIS A 23 10.86 1.05 11.57
N ARG A 24 11.49 -0.06 11.98
CA ARG A 24 11.05 -1.42 11.70
C ARG A 24 9.61 -1.70 12.18
N GLU A 25 9.25 -1.26 13.39
CA GLU A 25 7.88 -1.33 13.93
C GLU A 25 6.87 -0.51 13.11
N TRP A 26 7.31 0.62 12.53
CA TRP A 26 6.47 1.45 11.69
C TRP A 26 6.24 0.77 10.33
N VAL A 27 7.28 0.17 9.73
CA VAL A 27 7.14 -0.61 8.48
C VAL A 27 6.18 -1.78 8.69
N LEU A 28 6.30 -2.50 9.82
CA LEU A 28 5.37 -3.58 10.15
C LEU A 28 3.93 -3.08 10.21
N HIS A 29 3.69 -1.95 10.87
CA HIS A 29 2.36 -1.34 10.92
C HIS A 29 1.88 -0.90 9.55
N ASP A 30 2.77 -0.35 8.74
CA ASP A 30 2.44 0.21 7.44
C ASP A 30 1.91 -0.84 6.46
N VAL A 31 2.45 -2.07 6.53
CA VAL A 31 2.03 -3.20 5.68
C VAL A 31 0.92 -4.05 6.28
N THR A 32 0.57 -3.87 7.56
CA THR A 32 -0.50 -4.62 8.25
C THR A 32 -1.70 -3.77 8.63
N ALA A 33 -1.61 -2.44 8.57
CA ALA A 33 -2.71 -1.54 8.91
C ALA A 33 -3.90 -1.70 7.95
N LYS A 34 -5.11 -1.41 8.42
CA LYS A 34 -6.33 -1.44 7.58
C LYS A 34 -6.25 -0.60 6.31
N THR A 35 -5.45 0.48 6.32
CA THR A 35 -5.25 1.40 5.19
C THR A 35 -4.01 1.07 4.35
N TRP A 36 -3.39 -0.10 4.52
CA TRP A 36 -2.17 -0.50 3.80
C TRP A 36 -2.31 -0.42 2.27
N ILE A 37 -3.48 -0.80 1.72
CA ILE A 37 -3.79 -0.69 0.28
C ILE A 37 -3.78 0.78 -0.17
N LEU A 38 -4.43 1.67 0.59
CA LEU A 38 -4.44 3.11 0.29
C LEU A 38 -3.03 3.70 0.34
N ARG A 39 -2.21 3.29 1.32
CA ARG A 39 -0.82 3.74 1.43
C ARG A 39 0.05 3.22 0.28
N HIS A 40 -0.21 2.01 -0.19
CA HIS A 40 0.45 1.47 -1.38
C HIS A 40 0.03 2.26 -2.63
N GLY A 41 -1.27 2.50 -2.80
CA GLY A 41 -1.81 3.34 -3.88
C GLY A 41 -1.18 4.73 -3.88
N ALA A 42 -1.07 5.39 -2.73
CA ALA A 42 -0.42 6.71 -2.61
C ALA A 42 1.05 6.71 -3.07
N ARG A 43 1.80 5.63 -2.81
CA ARG A 43 3.18 5.49 -3.32
C ARG A 43 3.20 5.31 -4.82
N SER A 44 2.30 4.49 -5.35
CA SER A 44 2.17 4.28 -6.80
C SER A 44 1.79 5.58 -7.48
N THR A 45 0.93 6.40 -6.88
CA THR A 45 0.66 7.77 -7.35
C THR A 45 1.93 8.61 -7.38
N VAL A 46 2.73 8.62 -6.31
CA VAL A 46 4.01 9.37 -6.27
C VAL A 46 4.98 8.89 -7.34
N LEU A 47 5.02 7.59 -7.66
CA LEU A 47 5.85 7.03 -8.72
C LEU A 47 5.33 7.36 -10.13
N ILE A 48 4.01 7.39 -10.31
CA ILE A 48 3.35 7.67 -11.59
C ILE A 48 3.28 9.17 -11.89
N LEU A 49 3.30 10.03 -10.85
CA LEU A 49 3.16 11.48 -10.98
C LEU A 49 4.17 12.12 -11.97
N PRO A 50 5.48 11.78 -11.95
CA PRO A 50 6.44 12.32 -12.93
C PRO A 50 6.16 11.83 -14.35
N LEU A 51 5.67 10.59 -14.50
CA LEU A 51 5.29 10.08 -15.81
C LEU A 51 4.08 10.86 -16.34
N VAL A 52 3.04 11.03 -15.53
CA VAL A 52 1.85 11.79 -15.90
C VAL A 52 2.17 13.24 -16.24
N SER A 53 3.07 13.89 -15.51
CA SER A 53 3.47 15.27 -15.81
C SER A 53 4.18 15.38 -17.15
N VAL A 54 5.07 14.44 -17.49
CA VAL A 54 5.72 14.40 -18.82
C VAL A 54 4.69 14.24 -19.93
N TRP A 55 3.72 13.34 -19.78
CA TRP A 55 2.66 13.12 -20.78
C TRP A 55 1.72 14.31 -20.91
N LEU A 56 1.53 15.08 -19.83
CA LEU A 56 0.78 16.32 -19.86
C LEU A 56 1.53 17.44 -20.61
N LEU A 57 2.86 17.43 -20.60
CA LEU A 57 3.69 18.40 -21.30
C LEU A 57 3.82 18.13 -22.81
N LEU A 58 3.52 16.92 -23.29
CA LEU A 58 3.56 16.59 -24.72
C LEU A 58 2.56 17.43 -25.51
N PRO A 59 2.91 18.03 -26.65
CA PRO A 59 1.96 18.73 -27.51
C PRO A 59 0.94 17.74 -28.11
N GLY A 60 -0.35 18.03 -27.96
CA GLY A 60 -1.47 17.18 -28.42
C GLY A 60 -2.84 17.58 -27.85
N PRO A 61 -3.96 17.06 -28.36
CA PRO A 61 -5.28 17.38 -27.81
C PRO A 61 -5.46 16.77 -26.41
N LEU A 62 -6.04 17.56 -25.49
CA LEU A 62 -6.17 17.20 -24.07
C LEU A 62 -6.92 15.87 -23.85
N GLY A 63 -7.95 15.58 -24.66
CA GLY A 63 -8.70 14.33 -24.58
C GLY A 63 -7.82 13.09 -24.78
N LEU A 64 -6.95 13.10 -25.81
CA LEU A 64 -6.02 11.99 -26.05
C LEU A 64 -5.00 11.84 -24.91
N ARG A 65 -4.46 12.96 -24.40
CA ARG A 65 -3.50 12.93 -23.28
C ARG A 65 -4.14 12.31 -22.03
N LEU A 66 -5.37 12.70 -21.71
CA LEU A 66 -6.11 12.17 -20.56
C LEU A 66 -6.41 10.68 -20.70
N SER A 67 -6.85 10.22 -21.87
CA SER A 67 -7.10 8.79 -22.12
C SER A 67 -5.83 7.94 -22.00
N LEU A 68 -4.71 8.42 -22.53
CA LEU A 68 -3.41 7.75 -22.42
C LEU A 68 -2.93 7.66 -20.97
N VAL A 69 -2.98 8.79 -20.25
CA VAL A 69 -2.64 8.85 -18.82
C VAL A 69 -3.54 7.93 -18.00
N LEU A 70 -4.85 7.95 -18.26
CA LEU A 70 -5.82 7.12 -17.55
C LEU A 70 -5.53 5.63 -17.78
N MET A 71 -5.31 5.22 -19.03
CA MET A 71 -4.97 3.84 -19.36
C MET A 71 -3.67 3.39 -18.68
N ALA A 72 -2.61 4.19 -18.79
CA ALA A 72 -1.32 3.89 -18.17
C ALA A 72 -1.42 3.81 -16.64
N ALA A 73 -2.15 4.74 -16.02
CA ALA A 73 -2.41 4.74 -14.59
C ALA A 73 -3.19 3.47 -14.19
N LEU A 74 -4.25 3.12 -14.91
CA LEU A 74 -5.08 1.96 -14.58
C LEU A 74 -4.27 0.66 -14.60
N VAL A 75 -3.46 0.46 -15.65
CA VAL A 75 -2.58 -0.71 -15.77
C VAL A 75 -1.52 -0.70 -14.67
N GLY A 76 -0.88 0.44 -14.42
CA GLY A 76 0.13 0.59 -13.37
C GLY A 76 -0.43 0.29 -11.97
N TYR A 77 -1.62 0.82 -11.65
CA TYR A 77 -2.31 0.53 -10.40
C TYR A 77 -2.75 -0.93 -10.31
N PHE A 78 -3.27 -1.52 -11.39
CA PHE A 78 -3.68 -2.92 -11.40
C PHE A 78 -2.51 -3.85 -11.03
N TYR A 79 -1.35 -3.69 -11.69
CA TYR A 79 -0.16 -4.45 -11.36
C TYR A 79 0.33 -4.14 -9.94
N SER A 80 0.35 -2.87 -9.55
CA SER A 80 0.75 -2.46 -8.20
C SER A 80 -0.12 -3.12 -7.11
N PHE A 81 -1.43 -3.18 -7.30
CA PHE A 81 -2.35 -3.84 -6.38
C PHE A 81 -2.24 -5.36 -6.43
N ALA A 82 -1.95 -5.96 -7.59
CA ALA A 82 -1.70 -7.40 -7.68
C ALA A 82 -0.49 -7.82 -6.84
N TYR A 83 0.57 -6.99 -6.79
CA TYR A 83 1.80 -7.27 -6.05
C TYR A 83 1.89 -6.59 -4.68
N VAL A 84 0.79 -6.02 -4.18
CA VAL A 84 0.78 -5.27 -2.92
C VAL A 84 1.24 -6.13 -1.74
N GLU A 85 0.84 -7.41 -1.70
CA GLU A 85 1.20 -8.36 -0.65
C GLU A 85 2.68 -8.74 -0.72
N GLU A 86 3.12 -9.16 -1.89
CA GLU A 86 4.49 -9.56 -2.18
C GLU A 86 5.46 -8.41 -1.86
N SER A 87 5.11 -7.19 -2.27
CA SER A 87 5.88 -5.98 -2.01
C SER A 87 5.98 -5.67 -0.51
N GLY A 88 4.88 -5.86 0.23
CA GLY A 88 4.86 -5.73 1.69
C GLY A 88 5.76 -6.76 2.37
N GLU A 89 5.64 -8.03 1.98
CA GLU A 89 6.45 -9.15 2.51
C GLU A 89 7.94 -8.98 2.21
N HIS A 90 8.29 -8.62 0.97
CA HIS A 90 9.68 -8.37 0.60
C HIS A 90 10.31 -7.27 1.45
N ARG A 91 9.52 -6.26 1.80
CA ARG A 91 9.95 -5.14 2.64
C ARG A 91 10.09 -5.53 4.11
N LEU A 92 9.18 -6.34 4.62
CA LEU A 92 9.32 -6.96 5.94
C LEU A 92 10.59 -7.80 6.03
N ALA A 93 10.84 -8.62 5.01
CA ALA A 93 12.04 -9.42 4.89
C ALA A 93 13.31 -8.57 4.85
N LYS A 94 13.32 -7.45 4.10
CA LYS A 94 14.43 -6.47 4.14
C LYS A 94 14.69 -5.98 5.56
N HIS A 95 13.66 -5.77 6.35
CA HIS A 95 13.81 -5.34 7.75
C HIS A 95 14.03 -6.51 8.73
N GLY A 96 14.27 -7.74 8.26
CA GLY A 96 14.62 -8.90 9.08
C GLY A 96 13.43 -9.65 9.68
N TYR A 97 12.19 -9.31 9.31
CA TYR A 97 11.02 -10.10 9.72
C TYR A 97 10.95 -11.41 8.91
N PRO A 98 10.51 -12.51 9.53
CA PRO A 98 10.26 -13.76 8.80
C PRO A 98 9.25 -13.55 7.66
N ARG A 99 9.47 -14.20 6.52
CA ARG A 99 8.51 -14.17 5.40
C ARG A 99 7.16 -14.74 5.86
N GLY A 100 6.08 -14.10 5.45
CA GLY A 100 4.70 -14.47 5.83
C GLY A 100 4.20 -13.79 7.11
N THR A 101 5.04 -13.00 7.79
CA THR A 101 4.61 -12.26 9.00
C THR A 101 3.47 -11.29 8.69
N GLY A 102 3.54 -10.57 7.57
CA GLY A 102 2.51 -9.62 7.17
C GLY A 102 1.21 -10.32 6.75
N ARG A 103 1.30 -11.44 6.02
CA ARG A 103 0.15 -12.27 5.64
C ARG A 103 -0.54 -12.84 6.88
N ARG A 104 0.20 -13.38 7.83
CA ARG A 104 -0.36 -13.92 9.08
C ARG A 104 -1.11 -12.86 9.88
N LEU A 105 -0.47 -11.71 10.14
CA LEU A 105 -1.10 -10.62 10.89
C LEU A 105 -2.36 -10.07 10.21
N ARG A 106 -2.39 -10.05 8.88
CA ARG A 106 -3.58 -9.64 8.11
C ARG A 106 -4.69 -10.69 8.18
N ALA A 107 -4.35 -11.97 8.17
CA ALA A 107 -5.31 -13.06 8.36
C ALA A 107 -5.95 -13.02 9.75
N GLU A 108 -5.12 -12.91 10.81
CA GLU A 108 -5.59 -12.76 12.20
C GLU A 108 -6.52 -11.53 12.36
N ALA A 109 -6.15 -10.40 11.75
CA ALA A 109 -6.98 -9.19 11.79
C ALA A 109 -8.31 -9.35 11.04
N LYS A 110 -8.33 -10.12 9.94
CA LYS A 110 -9.55 -10.42 9.18
C LYS A 110 -10.47 -11.34 9.98
N GLU A 111 -9.93 -12.40 10.57
CA GLU A 111 -10.67 -13.34 11.42
C GLU A 111 -11.30 -12.62 12.62
N ALA A 112 -10.56 -11.74 13.28
CA ALA A 112 -11.10 -10.94 14.39
C ALA A 112 -12.27 -10.03 13.96
N ALA A 113 -12.16 -9.41 12.77
CA ALA A 113 -13.23 -8.57 12.22
C ALA A 113 -14.47 -9.40 11.82
N GLU A 114 -14.28 -10.58 11.24
CA GLU A 114 -15.36 -11.51 10.89
C GLU A 114 -16.07 -12.02 12.14
N ALA A 115 -15.31 -12.39 13.19
CA ALA A 115 -15.88 -12.80 14.46
C ALA A 115 -16.75 -11.70 15.09
N GLU A 116 -16.31 -10.44 15.05
CA GLU A 116 -17.11 -9.31 15.54
C GLU A 116 -18.42 -9.12 14.75
N VAL A 117 -18.37 -9.29 13.43
CA VAL A 117 -19.56 -9.23 12.56
C VAL A 117 -20.52 -10.38 12.86
N THR A 118 -20.02 -11.60 13.01
CA THR A 118 -20.83 -12.77 13.39
C THR A 118 -21.48 -12.58 14.76
N GLN A 119 -20.74 -12.08 15.76
CA GLN A 119 -21.29 -11.78 17.09
C GLN A 119 -22.42 -10.74 17.02
N ARG A 120 -22.24 -9.67 16.24
CA ARG A 120 -23.29 -8.66 16.02
C ARG A 120 -24.51 -9.23 15.31
N TYR A 121 -24.30 -10.11 14.32
CA TYR A 121 -25.39 -10.78 13.62
C TYR A 121 -26.19 -11.68 14.57
N LEU A 122 -25.50 -12.52 15.35
CA LEU A 122 -26.12 -13.39 16.34
C LEU A 122 -26.88 -12.60 17.41
N ALA A 123 -26.35 -11.46 17.88
CA ALA A 123 -27.04 -10.61 18.84
C ALA A 123 -28.32 -9.96 18.28
N ARG A 124 -28.41 -9.77 16.95
CA ARG A 124 -29.56 -9.11 16.30
C ARG A 124 -30.68 -10.06 15.87
N TYR A 125 -30.37 -11.33 15.60
CA TYR A 125 -31.30 -12.28 14.97
C TYR A 125 -31.57 -13.54 15.81
N ARG A 126 -31.06 -13.63 17.04
CA ARG A 126 -31.28 -14.77 17.94
C ARG A 126 -32.36 -14.52 19.00
N GLU A 127 -33.07 -13.40 18.92
CA GLU A 127 -34.37 -13.20 19.60
C GLU A 127 -35.51 -13.63 18.70
#